data_AF-A0A136LJF4-F1
#
_entry.id   AF-A0A136LJF4-F1
#
_cell.length_a   1.000
_cell.length_b   1.000
_cell.length_c   1.000
_cell.angle_alpha   90.00
_cell.angle_beta   90.00
_cell.angle_gamma   90.00
#
_symmetry.space_group_name_H-M   'P 1'
#
loop_
_entity.id
_entity.type
_entity.pdbx_description
1 polymer ?
#
loop_
_entity_poly.entity_id
_entity_poly.type
_entity_poly.pdbx_seq_one_letter_code
_entity_poly.pdbx_strand_id
1 'polypeptide(L)'
;MKKRNLNGAFGCLLVIVLIMICAGTITFTLDNVCYAGLTQRMPIYPGAEIVNEEHNMFRQFGMGNTTLTLITPDDQDTVRAWYASRNGTWLRQSLQSDDPSARLLRTFSQYQFDVSEAPGGVGSQVILFGTCVS
;
A
#
# COMPACT_ATOMS: atom_id res chain seq x y z
N MET A 1 -44.58 29.72 -23.31
CA MET A 1 -43.55 29.34 -22.31
C MET A 1 -43.35 27.82 -22.35
N LYS A 2 -42.21 27.37 -22.88
CA LYS A 2 -41.86 25.95 -23.03
C LYS A 2 -41.53 25.39 -21.64
N LYS A 3 -42.38 24.51 -21.09
CA LYS A 3 -42.07 23.75 -19.87
C LYS A 3 -40.82 22.93 -20.18
N ARG A 4 -39.63 23.48 -19.88
CA ARG A 4 -38.36 22.77 -19.96
C ARG A 4 -38.48 21.56 -19.03
N ASN A 5 -38.11 20.40 -19.53
CA ASN A 5 -38.11 19.11 -18.84
C ASN A 5 -37.15 19.15 -17.63
N LEU A 6 -37.52 19.89 -16.58
CA LEU A 6 -36.74 20.05 -15.36
C LEU A 6 -36.53 18.69 -14.67
N ASN A 7 -37.53 17.80 -14.80
CA ASN A 7 -37.50 16.44 -14.27
C ASN A 7 -36.41 15.57 -14.93
N GLY A 8 -36.07 15.81 -16.20
CA GLY A 8 -35.03 15.06 -16.90
C GLY A 8 -33.62 15.48 -16.47
N ALA A 9 -33.40 16.79 -16.29
CA ALA A 9 -32.12 17.30 -15.78
C ALA A 9 -31.85 16.87 -14.33
N PHE A 10 -32.90 16.86 -13.50
CA PHE A 10 -32.80 16.37 -12.12
C PHE A 10 -32.53 14.86 -12.04
N GLY A 11 -33.16 14.07 -12.93
CA GLY A 11 -32.90 12.64 -13.05
C GLY A 11 -31.46 12.33 -13.45
N CYS A 12 -30.93 13.01 -14.47
CA CYS A 12 -29.53 12.83 -14.89
C CYS A 12 -28.54 13.22 -13.79
N LEU A 13 -28.79 14.33 -13.09
CA LEU A 13 -27.92 14.79 -12.00
C LEU A 13 -27.90 13.78 -10.85
N LEU A 14 -29.06 13.21 -10.49
CA LEU A 14 -29.17 12.19 -9.46
C LEU A 14 -28.38 10.92 -9.82
N VAL A 15 -28.46 10.46 -11.07
CA VAL A 15 -27.68 9.30 -11.54
C VAL A 15 -26.19 9.58 -11.47
N ILE A 16 -25.72 10.77 -11.88
CA ILE A 16 -24.32 11.17 -11.79
C ILE A 16 -23.86 11.14 -10.32
N VAL A 17 -24.65 11.70 -9.40
CA VAL A 17 -24.33 11.70 -7.97
C VAL A 17 -24.24 10.28 -7.41
N LEU A 18 -25.18 9.39 -7.77
CA LEU A 18 -25.13 7.98 -7.33
C LEU A 18 -23.89 7.26 -7.85
N ILE A 19 -23.50 7.49 -9.11
CA ILE A 19 -22.28 6.91 -9.68
C ILE A 19 -21.04 7.42 -8.94
N MET A 20 -20.98 8.72 -8.64
CA MET A 20 -19.86 9.31 -7.89
C MET A 20 -19.77 8.75 -6.46
N ILE A 21 -20.91 8.57 -5.78
CA ILE A 21 -20.96 7.94 -4.45
C ILE A 21 -20.47 6.49 -4.54
N CYS A 22 -20.98 5.72 -5.50
CA CYS A 22 -20.59 4.33 -5.70
C CYS A 22 -19.08 4.21 -5.95
N ALA A 23 -18.54 5.00 -6.88
CA ALA A 23 -17.11 5.05 -7.16
C ALA A 23 -16.29 5.42 -5.91
N GLY A 24 -16.70 6.48 -5.19
CA GLY A 24 -16.03 6.92 -3.97
C GLY A 24 -16.01 5.83 -2.88
N THR A 25 -17.13 5.13 -2.67
CA THR A 25 -17.20 4.03 -1.68
C THR A 25 -16.30 2.86 -2.04
N ILE A 26 -16.21 2.50 -3.33
CA ILE A 26 -15.34 1.42 -3.80
C ILE A 26 -13.88 1.81 -3.61
N THR A 27 -13.48 3.01 -4.03
CA THR A 27 -12.11 3.51 -3.88
C THR A 27 -11.71 3.54 -2.40
N PHE A 28 -12.56 4.06 -1.51
CA PHE A 28 -12.26 4.09 -0.09
C PHE A 28 -12.16 2.69 0.53
N THR A 29 -12.99 1.75 0.09
CA THR A 29 -12.93 0.36 0.57
C THR A 29 -11.62 -0.31 0.13
N LEU A 30 -11.24 -0.16 -1.13
CA LEU A 30 -9.98 -0.69 -1.67
C LEU A 30 -8.77 -0.08 -0.97
N ASP A 31 -8.80 1.23 -0.69
CA ASP A 31 -7.73 1.90 0.06
C ASP A 31 -7.54 1.35 1.47
N ASN A 32 -8.63 1.00 2.18
CA ASN A 32 -8.51 0.34 3.48
C ASN A 32 -7.96 -1.09 3.39
N VAL A 33 -8.33 -1.84 2.36
CA VAL A 33 -7.76 -3.16 2.10
C VAL A 33 -6.26 -3.04 1.80
N CYS A 34 -5.87 -2.06 0.97
CA CYS A 34 -4.47 -1.79 0.67
C CYS A 34 -3.68 -1.42 1.92
N TYR A 35 -4.20 -0.51 2.74
CA TYR A 35 -3.59 -0.10 3.99
C TYR A 35 -3.34 -1.30 4.91
N ALA A 36 -4.34 -2.16 5.10
CA ALA A 36 -4.18 -3.37 5.91
C ALA A 36 -3.14 -4.35 5.32
N GLY A 37 -3.09 -4.49 4.00
CA GLY A 37 -2.14 -5.37 3.31
C GLY A 37 -0.70 -4.89 3.36
N LEU A 38 -0.47 -3.65 2.94
CA LEU A 38 0.87 -3.07 2.86
C LEU A 38 1.48 -2.84 4.24
N THR A 39 0.70 -2.39 5.24
CA THR A 39 1.22 -2.26 6.62
C THR A 39 1.69 -3.61 7.19
N GLN A 40 1.08 -4.72 6.79
CA GLN A 40 1.52 -6.06 7.20
C GLN A 40 2.73 -6.56 6.40
N ARG A 41 2.82 -6.22 5.10
CA ARG A 41 3.86 -6.71 4.18
C ARG A 41 5.14 -5.87 4.18
N MET A 42 5.07 -4.61 4.60
CA MET A 42 6.18 -3.66 4.64
C MET A 42 6.61 -3.39 6.09
N PRO A 43 7.21 -4.37 6.80
CA PRO A 43 7.60 -4.15 8.18
C PRO A 43 8.79 -3.20 8.24
N ILE A 44 8.74 -2.23 9.15
CA ILE A 44 9.88 -1.34 9.43
C ILE A 44 10.95 -2.14 10.18
N TYR A 45 12.20 -2.04 9.71
CA TYR A 45 13.33 -2.72 10.36
C TYR A 45 13.53 -2.19 11.80
N PRO A 46 13.74 -3.06 12.81
CA PRO A 46 13.90 -2.64 14.20
C PRO A 46 15.09 -1.68 14.38
N GLY A 47 14.85 -0.54 15.03
CA GLY A 47 15.91 0.45 15.27
C GLY A 47 16.32 1.25 14.03
N ALA A 48 15.67 1.06 12.88
CA ALA A 48 15.88 1.91 11.72
C ALA A 48 15.13 3.24 11.85
N GLU A 49 15.73 4.29 11.32
CA GLU A 49 15.14 5.62 11.18
C GLU A 49 14.55 5.78 9.78
N ILE A 50 13.32 6.31 9.68
CA ILE A 50 12.71 6.66 8.40
C ILE A 50 13.24 8.02 7.98
N VAL A 51 14.04 8.06 6.91
CA VAL A 51 14.66 9.29 6.40
C VAL A 51 13.93 9.88 5.20
N ASN A 52 13.14 9.08 4.50
CA ASN A 52 12.24 9.55 3.45
C ASN A 52 10.97 8.70 3.39
N GLU A 53 9.86 9.35 3.07
CA GLU A 53 8.58 8.71 2.87
C GLU A 53 7.84 9.38 1.71
N GLU A 54 7.47 8.58 0.72
CA GLU A 54 6.75 9.05 -0.47
C GLU A 54 5.55 8.16 -0.74
N HIS A 55 4.44 8.79 -1.17
CA HIS A 55 3.25 8.10 -1.67
C HIS A 55 2.56 8.96 -2.72
N ASN A 56 1.79 8.35 -3.61
CA ASN A 56 1.17 9.04 -4.76
C ASN A 56 -0.36 9.14 -4.72
N MET A 57 -1.00 8.71 -3.63
CA MET A 57 -2.46 8.65 -3.46
C MET A 57 -2.89 9.21 -2.09
N PHE A 58 -4.04 8.76 -1.57
CA PHE A 58 -4.69 9.33 -0.39
C PHE A 58 -3.88 9.25 0.91
N ARG A 59 -3.09 8.18 1.09
CA ARG A 59 -2.26 7.95 2.28
C ARG A 59 -1.11 6.97 2.02
N GLN A 60 -0.13 6.98 2.91
CA GLN A 60 0.89 5.95 3.03
C GLN A 60 0.26 4.57 3.19
N PHE A 61 0.84 3.57 2.52
CA PHE A 61 0.36 2.18 2.46
C PHE A 61 -1.04 2.00 1.85
N GLY A 62 -1.67 3.07 1.36
CA GLY A 62 -2.97 3.01 0.71
C GLY A 62 -2.90 2.47 -0.72
N MET A 63 -3.90 2.81 -1.52
CA MET A 63 -3.84 2.57 -2.97
C MET A 63 -2.64 3.28 -3.61
N GLY A 64 -2.21 2.81 -4.78
CA GLY A 64 -1.07 3.36 -5.51
C GLY A 64 0.27 2.82 -5.02
N ASN A 65 1.27 3.70 -4.93
CA ASN A 65 2.64 3.37 -4.58
C ASN A 65 3.04 4.05 -3.27
N THR A 66 3.83 3.35 -2.48
CA THR A 66 4.48 3.86 -1.27
C THR A 66 5.95 3.47 -1.30
N THR A 67 6.82 4.43 -1.08
CA THR A 67 8.27 4.22 -0.97
C THR A 67 8.75 4.73 0.39
N LEU A 68 9.51 3.92 1.10
CA LEU A 68 10.15 4.31 2.36
C LEU A 68 11.64 4.11 2.24
N THR A 69 12.40 5.12 2.65
CA THR A 69 13.85 5.00 2.80
C THR A 69 14.17 4.99 4.29
N LEU A 70 14.84 3.92 4.72
CA LEU A 70 15.26 3.71 6.10
C LEU A 70 16.78 3.72 6.18
N ILE A 71 17.32 4.15 7.32
CA ILE A 71 18.73 3.99 7.67
C ILE A 71 18.83 3.24 9.00
N THR A 72 19.74 2.27 9.07
CA THR A 72 20.01 1.49 10.28
C THR A 72 21.51 1.35 10.49
N PRO A 73 22.01 1.31 11.74
CA PRO A 73 23.43 1.06 12.01
C PRO A 73 23.87 -0.38 11.71
N ASP A 74 22.92 -1.31 11.55
CA ASP A 74 23.21 -2.72 11.30
C ASP A 74 23.78 -2.97 9.88
N ASP A 75 24.54 -4.05 9.73
CA ASP A 75 25.15 -4.45 8.45
C ASP A 75 24.11 -4.99 7.45
N GLN A 76 24.46 -4.91 6.16
CA GLN A 76 23.53 -5.21 5.06
C GLN A 76 23.06 -6.67 5.07
N ASP A 77 23.92 -7.61 5.46
CA ASP A 77 23.61 -9.03 5.42
C ASP A 77 22.63 -9.39 6.54
N THR A 78 22.82 -8.83 7.75
CA THR A 78 21.86 -8.93 8.86
C THR A 78 20.49 -8.39 8.47
N VAL A 79 20.44 -7.20 7.87
CA VAL A 79 19.20 -6.55 7.46
C VAL A 79 18.49 -7.35 6.35
N ARG A 80 19.22 -7.79 5.31
CA ARG A 80 18.68 -8.63 4.23
C ARG A 80 18.13 -9.95 4.75
N ALA A 81 18.86 -10.62 5.64
CA ALA A 81 18.42 -11.88 6.23
C ALA A 81 17.13 -11.71 7.03
N TRP A 82 16.99 -10.61 7.77
CA TRP A 82 15.76 -10.29 8.50
C TRP A 82 14.57 -10.11 7.57
N TYR A 83 14.68 -9.29 6.51
CA TYR A 83 13.60 -9.07 5.55
C TYR A 83 13.24 -10.35 4.78
N ALA A 84 14.23 -11.14 4.38
CA ALA A 84 14.01 -12.43 3.72
C ALA A 84 13.21 -13.40 4.61
N SER A 85 13.57 -13.49 5.90
CA SER A 85 12.86 -14.32 6.89
C SER A 85 11.42 -13.84 7.10
N ARG A 86 11.21 -12.54 7.25
CA ARG A 86 9.87 -11.94 7.41
C ARG A 86 8.99 -12.19 6.19
N ASN A 87 9.52 -11.96 4.98
CA ASN A 87 8.79 -12.20 3.74
C ASN A 87 8.42 -13.70 3.58
N GLY A 88 9.35 -14.61 3.87
CA GLY A 88 9.10 -16.05 3.82
C GLY A 88 8.05 -16.50 4.84
N THR A 89 8.07 -15.94 6.05
CA THR A 89 7.09 -16.22 7.11
C THR A 89 5.69 -15.75 6.69
N TRP A 90 5.58 -14.51 6.22
CA TRP A 90 4.32 -13.97 5.74
C TRP A 90 3.78 -14.77 4.56
N LEU A 91 4.63 -15.11 3.58
CA LEU A 91 4.21 -15.88 2.41
C LEU A 91 3.65 -17.24 2.83
N ARG A 92 4.35 -17.97 3.71
CA ARG A 92 3.88 -19.26 4.22
C ARG A 92 2.53 -19.11 4.96
N GLN A 93 2.41 -18.13 5.85
CA GLN A 93 1.16 -17.87 6.58
C GLN A 93 0.01 -17.53 5.63
N SER A 94 0.29 -16.73 4.61
CA SER A 94 -0.71 -16.33 3.63
C SER A 94 -1.21 -17.55 2.83
N LEU A 95 -0.33 -18.45 2.40
CA LEU A 95 -0.68 -19.66 1.64
C LEU A 95 -1.47 -20.67 2.46
N GLN A 96 -1.27 -20.71 3.77
CA GLN A 96 -2.01 -21.59 4.69
C GLN A 96 -3.36 -21.01 5.14
N SER A 97 -3.63 -19.74 4.85
CA SER A 97 -4.87 -19.09 5.25
C SER A 97 -5.98 -19.40 4.25
N ASP A 98 -7.08 -19.96 4.75
CA ASP A 98 -8.34 -20.14 4.02
C ASP A 98 -9.18 -18.85 3.93
N ASP A 99 -8.73 -17.76 4.56
CA ASP A 99 -9.43 -16.48 4.56
C ASP A 99 -9.44 -15.88 3.14
N PRO A 100 -10.64 -15.62 2.55
CA PRO A 100 -10.75 -14.90 1.29
C PRO A 100 -10.02 -13.55 1.27
N SER A 101 -9.98 -12.85 2.41
CA SER A 101 -9.29 -11.56 2.54
C SER A 101 -7.78 -11.70 2.32
N ALA A 102 -7.15 -12.76 2.86
CA ALA A 102 -5.73 -13.03 2.69
C ALA A 102 -5.35 -13.28 1.22
N ARG A 103 -6.28 -13.84 0.43
CA ARG A 103 -6.10 -14.00 -1.02
C ARG A 103 -6.15 -12.65 -1.73
N LEU A 104 -7.12 -11.80 -1.41
CA LEU A 104 -7.23 -10.46 -1.99
C LEU A 104 -5.99 -9.61 -1.68
N LEU A 105 -5.52 -9.64 -0.43
CA LEU A 105 -4.30 -8.93 -0.03
C LEU A 105 -3.09 -9.41 -0.83
N ARG A 106 -2.91 -10.72 -1.04
CA ARG A 106 -1.84 -11.26 -1.91
C ARG A 106 -1.92 -10.77 -3.35
N THR A 107 -3.13 -10.70 -3.92
CA THR A 107 -3.33 -10.34 -5.32
C THR A 107 -3.14 -8.85 -5.55
N PHE A 108 -3.66 -8.02 -4.65
CA PHE A 108 -3.68 -6.57 -4.84
C PHE A 108 -2.46 -5.85 -4.28
N SER A 109 -1.76 -6.42 -3.30
CA SER A 109 -0.59 -5.77 -2.68
C SER A 109 0.73 -6.49 -3.00
N GLN A 110 1.66 -5.72 -3.53
CA GLN A 110 3.02 -6.14 -3.84
C GLN A 110 4.01 -5.38 -2.97
N TYR A 111 5.09 -6.07 -2.62
CA TYR A 111 6.15 -5.55 -1.76
C TYR A 111 7.50 -6.00 -2.30
N GLN A 112 8.43 -5.05 -2.36
CA GLN A 112 9.83 -5.27 -2.68
C GLN A 112 10.69 -4.47 -1.70
N PHE A 113 11.90 -4.95 -1.46
CA PHE A 113 12.88 -4.22 -0.68
C PHE A 113 14.25 -4.30 -1.35
N ASP A 114 15.01 -3.23 -1.21
CA ASP A 114 16.42 -3.18 -1.55
C ASP A 114 17.21 -2.79 -0.30
N VAL A 115 18.37 -3.40 -0.10
CA VAL A 115 19.28 -3.08 1.00
C VAL A 115 20.63 -2.76 0.39
N SER A 116 21.12 -1.57 0.67
CA SER A 116 22.38 -1.04 0.18
C SER A 116 23.19 -0.41 1.31
N GLU A 117 24.42 0.00 1.01
CA GLU A 117 25.26 0.72 1.96
C GLU A 117 24.69 2.11 2.25
N ALA A 118 24.72 2.55 3.52
CA ALA A 118 24.24 3.87 3.88
C ALA A 118 25.12 4.99 3.27
N PRO A 119 24.57 6.19 2.95
CA PRO A 119 25.31 7.31 2.34
C PRO A 119 26.53 7.87 3.11
N GLY A 120 26.90 7.30 4.26
CA GLY A 120 28.09 7.63 5.05
C GLY A 120 29.03 6.45 5.31
N GLY A 121 28.80 5.29 4.68
CA GLY A 121 29.65 4.09 4.80
C GLY A 121 29.52 3.32 6.11
N VAL A 122 28.62 3.74 7.02
CA VAL A 122 28.34 3.04 8.28
C VAL A 122 26.88 2.62 8.31
N GLY A 123 26.65 1.32 8.48
CA GLY A 123 25.32 0.72 8.49
C GLY A 123 24.74 0.48 7.10
N SER A 124 23.41 0.45 7.03
CA SER A 124 22.67 0.09 5.82
C SER A 124 21.54 1.07 5.53
N GLN A 125 21.33 1.32 4.24
CA GLN A 125 20.11 1.93 3.74
C GLN A 125 19.15 0.83 3.28
N VAL A 126 17.87 0.99 3.60
CA VAL A 126 16.81 0.11 3.12
C VAL A 126 15.81 0.94 2.34
N ILE A 127 15.48 0.51 1.13
CA ILE A 127 14.39 1.10 0.36
C ILE A 127 13.26 0.06 0.32
N LEU A 128 12.12 0.41 0.90
CA LEU A 128 10.90 -0.39 0.86
C LEU A 128 10.00 0.18 -0.22
N PHE A 129 9.56 -0.68 -1.15
CA PHE A 129 8.63 -0.31 -2.19
C PHE A 129 7.36 -1.16 -2.08
N GLY A 130 6.23 -0.50 -1.94
CA GLY A 130 4.91 -1.10 -1.88
C GLY A 130 4.03 -0.58 -3.00
N THR A 131 3.30 -1.49 -3.64
CA THR A 131 2.28 -1.15 -4.62
C THR A 131 0.98 -1.84 -4.27
N CYS A 132 -0.14 -1.13 -4.31
CA CYS A 132 -1.46 -1.72 -4.17
C CYS A 132 -2.49 -1.10 -5.09
N VAL A 133 -3.17 -1.90 -5.92
CA VAL A 133 -4.18 -1.41 -6.88
C VAL A 133 -3.71 -0.13 -7.61
N SER A 134 -2.56 -0.25 -8.28
CA SER A 134 -1.92 0.82 -9.08
C SER A 134 -2.17 0.66 -10.57
#